data_AF-A0A4R9GSB9-F1
#
_entry.id   AF-A0A4R9GSB9-F1
#
_cell.length_a   1.000
_cell.length_b   1.000
_cell.length_c   1.000
_cell.angle_alpha   90.00
_cell.angle_beta   90.00
_cell.angle_gamma   90.00
#
_symmetry.space_group_name_H-M   'P 1'
#
loop_
_entity.id
_entity.type
_entity.pdbx_description
1 polymer ?
#
loop_
_entity_poly.entity_id
_entity_poly.type
_entity_poly.pdbx_seq_one_letter_code
_entity_poly.pdbx_strand_id
1 'polypeptide(L)'
;MKSELSTKNGLEPSDHVEFREVCEPGSEFSFHPWLASEIRKRLGDVGASLRVQEYSCEDSSCPVNETWIEVYDPDLRRHLKTIRFSRKKDLINKLDVSLSFKKQGI
;
A
#
# COMPACT_ATOMS: atom_id res chain seq x y z
N MET A 1 -15.76 35.53 -32.96
CA MET A 1 -16.62 35.33 -31.77
C MET A 1 -16.79 33.84 -31.60
N LYS A 2 -16.34 33.29 -30.46
CA LYS A 2 -17.19 32.65 -29.43
C LYS A 2 -18.04 31.48 -29.97
N SER A 3 -17.64 30.22 -29.70
CA SER A 3 -18.09 29.40 -28.53
C SER A 3 -19.28 28.51 -28.96
N GLU A 4 -19.67 27.36 -28.41
CA GLU A 4 -19.14 26.30 -27.50
C GLU A 4 -20.21 25.16 -27.51
N LEU A 5 -20.03 23.89 -27.11
CA LEU A 5 -18.94 23.11 -26.51
C LEU A 5 -19.13 21.62 -26.92
N SER A 6 -18.06 20.81 -27.07
CA SER A 6 -18.18 19.34 -27.02
C SER A 6 -16.86 18.65 -26.61
N THR A 7 -16.41 18.93 -25.39
CA THR A 7 -15.25 18.27 -24.81
C THR A 7 -15.62 16.85 -24.39
N LYS A 8 -15.25 15.88 -25.22
CA LYS A 8 -15.15 14.49 -24.81
C LYS A 8 -13.97 14.37 -23.83
N ASN A 9 -14.21 13.75 -22.68
CA ASN A 9 -13.57 12.49 -22.28
C ASN A 9 -13.93 12.18 -20.82
N GLY A 10 -14.12 10.89 -20.53
CA GLY A 10 -14.40 10.43 -19.17
C GLY A 10 -13.21 10.72 -18.24
N LEU A 11 -13.53 11.09 -17.01
CA LEU A 11 -12.56 11.19 -15.93
C LEU A 11 -12.26 9.77 -15.41
N GLU A 12 -11.48 9.00 -16.17
CA GLU A 12 -10.85 7.78 -15.65
C GLU A 12 -9.88 8.21 -14.54
N PRO A 13 -10.04 7.74 -13.29
CA PRO A 13 -9.05 7.99 -12.26
C PRO A 13 -7.77 7.24 -12.65
N SER A 14 -6.67 7.96 -12.82
CA SER A 14 -5.38 7.34 -13.12
C SER A 14 -4.97 6.39 -11.99
N ASP A 15 -4.92 5.09 -12.28
CA ASP A 15 -4.44 4.05 -11.38
C ASP A 15 -2.93 4.24 -11.15
N HIS A 16 -2.59 5.11 -10.19
CA HIS A 16 -1.22 5.49 -9.80
C HIS A 16 -0.45 4.39 -9.05
N VAL A 17 -0.66 3.11 -9.40
CA VAL A 17 0.02 1.97 -8.76
C VAL A 17 1.35 1.71 -9.48
N GLU A 18 2.46 2.13 -8.88
CA GLU A 18 3.81 1.92 -9.43
C GLU A 18 4.36 0.51 -9.15
N PHE A 19 3.94 -0.11 -8.04
CA PHE A 19 4.42 -1.40 -7.61
C PHE A 19 3.33 -2.24 -6.95
N ARG A 20 3.37 -3.55 -7.17
CA ARG A 20 2.49 -4.51 -6.51
C ARG A 20 3.19 -5.86 -6.36
N GLU A 21 3.16 -6.40 -5.16
CA GLU A 21 3.73 -7.72 -4.82
C GLU A 21 2.79 -8.43 -3.83
N VAL A 22 2.67 -9.74 -3.96
CA VAL A 22 1.98 -10.61 -3.00
C VAL A 22 3.04 -11.41 -2.25
N CYS A 23 2.96 -11.41 -0.93
CA CYS A 23 3.88 -12.08 -0.03
C CYS A 23 3.12 -13.17 0.75
N GLU A 24 3.39 -14.43 0.37
CA GLU A 24 2.80 -15.62 0.96
C GLU A 24 3.23 -15.81 2.43
N PRO A 25 2.46 -16.56 3.25
CA PRO A 25 2.78 -16.80 4.65
C PRO A 25 4.17 -17.44 4.80
N GLY A 26 4.96 -16.93 5.75
CA GLY A 26 6.35 -17.37 5.95
C GLY A 26 7.39 -16.80 4.98
N SER A 27 6.96 -16.06 3.94
CA SER A 27 7.86 -15.33 3.03
C SER A 27 8.08 -13.87 3.46
N GLU A 28 9.10 -13.21 2.91
CA GLU A 28 9.35 -11.77 3.05
C GLU A 28 9.08 -11.01 1.74
N PHE A 29 9.07 -9.68 1.81
CA PHE A 29 8.97 -8.85 0.60
C PHE A 29 10.32 -8.73 -0.12
N SER A 30 10.28 -8.67 -1.45
CA SER A 30 11.46 -8.52 -2.32
C SER A 30 12.34 -7.29 -1.99
N PHE A 31 11.74 -6.24 -1.43
CA PHE A 31 12.40 -4.99 -1.05
C PHE A 31 12.73 -4.86 0.46
N HIS A 32 12.25 -5.77 1.31
CA HIS A 32 12.48 -5.69 2.76
C HIS A 32 12.54 -7.06 3.46
N PRO A 33 13.70 -7.49 4.00
CA PRO A 33 13.93 -8.85 4.47
C PRO A 33 13.40 -9.15 5.88
N TRP A 34 12.47 -8.35 6.41
CA TRP A 34 11.88 -8.55 7.75
C TRP A 34 10.48 -7.90 7.93
N LEU A 35 10.00 -7.13 6.96
CA LEU A 35 8.81 -6.31 7.11
C LEU A 35 7.53 -7.17 7.14
N ALA A 36 7.48 -8.25 6.38
CA ALA A 36 6.33 -9.14 6.36
C ALA A 36 6.19 -9.89 7.70
N SER A 37 7.30 -10.42 8.24
CA SER A 37 7.30 -11.08 9.55
C SER A 37 6.95 -10.13 10.69
N GLU A 38 7.47 -8.90 10.73
CA GLU A 38 7.10 -7.96 11.81
C GLU A 38 5.63 -7.53 11.72
N ILE A 39 5.05 -7.37 10.52
CA ILE A 39 3.60 -7.12 10.34
C ILE A 39 2.79 -8.30 10.89
N ARG A 40 3.07 -9.53 10.42
CA ARG A 40 2.36 -10.75 10.87
C ARG A 40 2.44 -10.95 12.38
N LYS A 41 3.64 -10.80 12.95
CA LYS A 41 3.89 -10.89 14.39
C LYS A 41 3.10 -9.87 15.19
N ARG A 42 2.97 -8.63 14.71
CA ARG A 42 2.21 -7.56 15.39
C ARG A 42 0.71 -7.78 15.34
N LEU A 43 0.23 -8.37 14.24
CA LEU A 43 -1.17 -8.76 14.09
C LEU A 43 -1.54 -10.03 14.88
N GLY A 44 -0.54 -10.77 15.39
CA GLY A 44 -0.75 -12.07 16.03
C GLY A 44 -1.11 -13.18 15.04
N ASP A 45 -0.95 -12.95 13.74
CA ASP A 45 -1.34 -13.87 12.67
C ASP A 45 -0.16 -14.12 11.72
N VAL A 46 0.53 -15.25 11.95
CA VAL A 46 1.63 -15.74 11.11
C VAL A 46 1.16 -16.37 9.79
N GLY A 47 -0.14 -16.66 9.67
CA GLY A 47 -0.77 -17.22 8.48
C GLY A 47 -1.26 -16.17 7.49
N ALA A 48 -1.30 -14.89 7.86
CA ALA A 48 -1.82 -13.83 7.00
C ALA A 48 -1.02 -13.66 5.70
N SER A 49 -1.71 -13.74 4.57
CA SER A 49 -1.15 -13.36 3.26
C SER A 49 -1.16 -11.84 3.13
N LEU A 50 -0.05 -11.27 2.67
CA LEU A 50 0.11 -9.82 2.52
C LEU A 50 0.15 -9.43 1.05
N ARG A 51 -0.39 -8.26 0.71
CA ARG A 51 -0.16 -7.63 -0.58
C ARG A 51 0.29 -6.20 -0.36
N VAL A 52 1.41 -5.84 -0.97
CA VAL A 52 1.88 -4.45 -1.00
C VAL A 52 1.44 -3.79 -2.31
N GLN A 53 1.08 -2.52 -2.22
CA GLN A 53 0.82 -1.63 -3.35
C GLN A 53 1.49 -0.28 -3.09
N GLU A 54 2.29 0.21 -4.03
CA GLU A 54 2.90 1.56 -3.96
C GLU A 54 2.09 2.52 -4.83
N TYR A 55 1.69 3.64 -4.25
CA TYR A 55 0.93 4.71 -4.87
C TYR A 55 1.79 5.97 -4.94
N SER A 56 2.02 6.45 -6.17
CA SER A 56 2.76 7.70 -6.42
C SER A 56 1.98 8.61 -7.36
N CYS A 57 1.55 9.76 -6.84
CA CYS A 57 0.95 10.83 -7.61
C CYS A 57 1.97 11.97 -7.75
N GLU A 58 2.38 12.25 -8.98
CA GLU A 58 3.33 13.32 -9.32
C GLU A 58 2.63 14.68 -9.57
N ASP A 59 1.30 14.74 -9.47
CA ASP A 59 0.57 16.00 -9.61
C ASP A 59 0.93 16.95 -8.45
N SER A 60 1.40 18.15 -8.82
CA SER A 60 1.74 19.23 -7.89
C SER A 60 0.62 19.63 -6.91
N SER A 61 -0.64 19.35 -7.26
CA SER A 61 -1.83 19.60 -6.42
C SER A 61 -2.08 18.48 -5.39
N CYS A 62 -1.53 17.28 -5.60
CA CYS A 62 -1.70 16.13 -4.73
C CYS A 62 -0.46 15.21 -4.75
N PRO A 63 0.72 15.68 -4.27
CA PRO A 63 1.93 14.88 -4.26
C PRO A 63 1.86 13.78 -3.18
N VAL A 64 1.38 12.62 -3.58
CA VAL A 64 1.18 11.46 -2.71
C VAL A 64 2.28 10.43 -3.01
N ASN A 65 2.99 9.98 -1.99
CA ASN A 65 3.90 8.84 -2.07
C ASN A 65 3.60 7.92 -0.88
N GLU A 66 2.83 6.85 -1.12
CA GLU A 66 2.41 5.93 -0.08
C GLU A 66 2.61 4.47 -0.45
N THR A 67 3.04 3.67 0.52
CA THR A 67 3.02 2.22 0.43
C THR A 67 1.88 1.69 1.30
N TRP A 68 0.99 0.91 0.70
CA TRP A 68 -0.12 0.26 1.37
C TRP A 68 0.18 -1.23 1.48
N ILE A 69 0.07 -1.80 2.68
CA ILE A 69 0.12 -3.25 2.88
C ILE A 69 -1.27 -3.72 3.29
N GLU A 70 -1.94 -4.35 2.34
CA GLU A 70 -3.20 -5.06 2.52
C GLU A 70 -2.91 -6.41 3.20
N VAL A 71 -3.68 -6.70 4.24
CA VAL A 71 -3.65 -7.95 4.99
C VAL A 71 -4.87 -8.75 4.58
N TYR A 72 -4.66 -10.01 4.21
CA TYR A 72 -5.69 -10.97 3.85
C TYR A 72 -5.65 -12.20 4.77
N ASP A 73 -6.72 -12.99 4.71
CA ASP A 73 -6.66 -14.40 5.13
C ASP A 73 -5.62 -15.19 4.31
N PRO A 74 -5.18 -16.39 4.77
CA PRO A 74 -4.12 -17.14 4.08
C PRO A 74 -4.41 -17.40 2.60
N ASP A 75 -5.69 -17.65 2.25
CA ASP A 75 -6.15 -17.95 0.89
C ASP A 75 -6.33 -16.71 -0.02
N LEU A 76 -6.01 -15.49 0.44
CA LEU A 76 -6.24 -14.22 -0.29
C LEU A 76 -7.72 -13.95 -0.67
N ARG A 77 -8.68 -14.59 -0.01
CA ARG A 77 -10.12 -14.52 -0.30
C ARG A 77 -10.79 -13.34 0.42
N ARG A 78 -10.32 -12.99 1.61
CA ARG A 78 -10.91 -11.95 2.45
C ARG A 78 -9.86 -10.93 2.85
N HIS A 79 -10.09 -9.68 2.44
CA HIS A 79 -9.36 -8.54 2.98
C HIS A 79 -9.74 -8.33 4.45
N LEU A 80 -8.72 -8.17 5.31
CA LEU A 80 -8.86 -8.02 6.76
C LEU A 80 -8.61 -6.58 7.20
N LYS A 81 -7.57 -5.93 6.66
CA LYS A 81 -7.23 -4.51 6.89
C LYS A 81 -6.17 -4.02 5.89
N THR A 82 -5.99 -2.71 5.81
CA THR A 82 -4.85 -2.09 5.12
C THR A 82 -4.01 -1.29 6.11
N ILE A 83 -2.69 -1.42 6.03
CA ILE A 83 -1.71 -0.66 6.80
C ILE A 83 -1.05 0.35 5.85
N ARG A 84 -1.15 1.64 6.14
CA ARG A 84 -0.61 2.70 5.27
C ARG A 84 0.70 3.29 5.80
N PHE A 85 1.64 3.50 4.89
CA PHE A 85 2.92 4.19 5.11
C PHE A 85 3.01 5.38 4.16
N SER A 86 3.20 6.60 4.68
CA SER A 86 3.42 7.79 3.85
C SER A 86 4.89 7.91 3.41
N ARG A 87 5.37 6.84 2.77
CA ARG A 87 6.73 6.61 2.25
C ARG A 87 6.64 5.68 1.03
N LYS A 88 7.61 5.76 0.12
CA LYS A 88 7.92 4.68 -0.84
C LYS A 88 8.49 3.45 -0.12
N LYS A 89 8.26 2.26 -0.66
CA LYS A 89 8.51 0.93 -0.07
C LYS A 89 9.97 0.73 0.35
N ASP A 90 10.89 1.21 -0.48
CA ASP A 90 12.34 1.08 -0.27
C ASP A 90 12.87 2.05 0.81
N LEU A 91 12.05 3.01 1.24
CA LEU A 91 12.38 4.01 2.27
C LEU A 91 11.75 3.70 3.64
N ILE A 92 10.89 2.68 3.73
CA ILE A 92 10.29 2.26 5.00
C ILE A 92 11.39 1.78 5.95
N ASN A 93 11.39 2.27 7.19
CA ASN A 93 12.27 1.76 8.24
C ASN A 93 11.49 1.38 9.51
N LYS A 94 12.19 0.83 10.51
CA LYS A 94 11.60 0.36 11.79
C LYS A 94 10.83 1.45 12.55
N LEU A 95 11.21 2.73 12.40
CA LEU A 95 10.49 3.84 13.01
C LEU A 95 9.20 4.16 12.26
N ASP A 96 9.21 4.21 10.92
CA ASP A 96 7.98 4.37 10.12
C ASP A 96 6.98 3.24 10.42
N VAL A 97 7.47 1.99 10.56
CA VAL A 97 6.69 0.82 10.98
C VAL A 97 6.05 1.03 12.35
N SER A 98 6.85 1.40 13.35
CA SER A 98 6.37 1.61 14.73
C SER A 98 5.37 2.78 14.84
N LEU A 99 5.59 3.86 14.10
CA LEU A 99 4.69 5.03 14.07
C LEU A 99 3.38 4.72 13.32
N SER A 100 3.46 4.00 12.20
CA SER A 100 2.30 3.60 11.40
C SER A 100 1.37 2.67 12.19
N PHE A 101 1.91 1.66 12.88
CA PHE A 101 1.13 0.77 13.75
C PHE A 101 0.47 1.54 14.90
N LYS A 102 1.24 2.36 15.64
CA LYS A 102 0.71 3.20 16.73
C LYS A 102 -0.40 4.13 16.26
N LYS A 103 -0.29 4.73 15.06
CA LYS A 103 -1.32 5.61 14.47
C LYS A 103 -2.60 4.87 14.08
N GLN A 104 -2.50 3.58 13.75
CA GLN A 104 -3.62 2.75 13.27
C GLN A 104 -4.16 1.77 14.34
N GLY A 105 -3.68 1.83 15.59
CA GLY A 105 -4.13 0.95 16.66
C GLY A 105 -3.72 -0.52 16.48
N ILE A 106 -2.50 -0.74 15.97
CA ILE A 106 -1.85 -2.05 15.80
C ILE A 106 -0.69 -2.17 16.79
#